data_AF-A0A379X4W1-F1
#
_entry.id   AF-A0A379X4W1-F1
#
_cell.length_a   1.000
_cell.length_b   1.000
_cell.length_c   1.000
_cell.angle_alpha   90.00
_cell.angle_beta   90.00
_cell.angle_gamma   90.00
#
_symmetry.space_group_name_H-M   'P 1'
#
loop_
_entity.id
_entity.type
_entity.pdbx_description
1 polymer ?
#
loop_
_entity_poly.entity_id
_entity_poly.type
_entity_poly.pdbx_seq_one_letter_code
_entity_poly.pdbx_strand_id
1 'polypeptide(L)'
;MSVAHVALPVPLPRTFDYLLPEGGVAKAGCRVRVPFGKQQERVGIVVSVSDHSELPLDELKSVIEILDNEPIFSPSIWRLLLWAADYYHHPLGDVLFHALPVLLRQGKPASNAPLWYWFATEEGQAVDINSLKRSAKQQQALAALRQGKIWRYQVAELDFTDATLQTLRRKGLCELASETPAFTDWREHYAVAGERLRLNTEQATAVGAIHSASDGFSAWLLAGVTGSGKTEVYLSVLENVLAQGQTGAGDGAGNRPDAANDRPFSRTF
;
A
#
# COMPACT_ATOMS: atom_id res chain seq x y z
N MET A 1 11.31 31.92 -2.25
CA MET A 1 10.31 30.93 -1.77
C MET A 1 10.33 29.80 -2.76
N SER A 2 10.41 28.56 -2.30
CA SER A 2 10.44 27.42 -3.22
C SER A 2 9.04 27.09 -3.73
N VAL A 3 8.97 26.69 -4.99
CA VAL A 3 7.78 26.32 -5.75
C VAL A 3 7.72 24.80 -5.84
N ALA A 4 6.59 24.21 -5.45
CA ALA A 4 6.28 22.81 -5.66
C ALA A 4 5.44 22.64 -6.93
N HIS A 5 5.91 21.81 -7.86
CA HIS A 5 5.17 21.42 -9.04
C HIS A 5 4.35 20.17 -8.72
N VAL A 6 3.04 20.31 -8.61
CA VAL A 6 2.16 19.28 -8.05
C VAL A 6 1.29 18.67 -9.15
N ALA A 7 1.33 17.35 -9.28
CA ALA A 7 0.39 16.59 -10.10
C ALA A 7 -0.90 16.34 -9.31
N LEU A 8 -2.04 16.59 -9.95
CA LEU A 8 -3.38 16.44 -9.36
C LEU A 8 -4.20 15.39 -10.11
N PRO A 9 -5.11 14.64 -9.45
CA PRO A 9 -5.95 13.62 -10.07
C PRO A 9 -7.08 14.28 -10.87
N VAL A 10 -6.69 14.90 -11.99
CA VAL A 10 -7.54 15.56 -12.96
C VAL A 10 -7.00 15.23 -14.36
N PRO A 11 -7.86 15.17 -15.39
CA PRO A 11 -7.47 14.78 -16.74
C PRO A 11 -6.78 15.94 -17.49
N LEU A 12 -5.73 16.50 -16.89
CA LEU A 12 -4.92 17.59 -17.45
C LEU A 12 -3.46 17.15 -17.47
N PRO A 13 -2.80 17.12 -18.65
CA PRO A 13 -1.43 16.62 -18.81
C PRO A 13 -0.39 17.67 -18.40
N ARG A 14 -0.50 18.20 -17.17
CA ARG A 14 0.41 19.20 -16.62
C ARG A 14 0.46 19.14 -15.10
N THR A 15 1.49 19.73 -14.52
CA THR A 15 1.56 20.07 -13.09
C THR A 15 0.92 21.41 -12.81
N PHE A 16 0.73 21.69 -11.52
CA PHE A 16 0.24 22.96 -11.00
C PHE A 16 1.22 23.47 -9.95
N ASP A 17 1.57 24.75 -10.04
CA ASP A 17 2.59 25.36 -9.20
C ASP A 17 1.96 25.90 -7.91
N TYR A 18 2.62 25.62 -6.79
CA TYR A 18 2.23 26.11 -5.46
C TYR A 18 3.44 26.57 -4.68
N LEU A 19 3.28 27.58 -3.84
CA LEU A 19 4.32 27.98 -2.89
C LEU A 19 4.40 26.97 -1.73
N LEU A 20 5.60 26.61 -1.33
CA LEU A 20 5.80 25.89 -0.07
C LEU A 20 5.63 26.86 1.12
N PRO A 21 4.97 26.43 2.22
CA PRO A 21 4.89 27.25 3.43
C PRO A 21 6.28 27.48 4.01
N GLU A 22 6.43 28.55 4.80
CA GLU A 22 7.72 28.89 5.41
C GLU A 22 8.26 27.72 6.27
N GLY A 23 9.50 27.31 6.01
CA GLY A 23 10.12 26.14 6.65
C GLY A 23 9.61 24.76 6.16
N GLY A 24 8.62 24.72 5.26
CA GLY A 24 8.12 23.50 4.66
C GLY A 24 9.10 22.92 3.65
N VAL A 25 9.49 21.66 3.85
CA VAL A 25 10.33 20.91 2.90
C VAL A 25 9.51 19.74 2.37
N ALA A 26 9.27 19.72 1.07
CA ALA A 26 8.64 18.61 0.37
C ALA A 26 9.62 17.99 -0.62
N LYS A 27 9.57 16.66 -0.77
CA LYS A 27 10.35 15.92 -1.77
C LYS A 27 9.43 15.49 -2.92
N ALA A 28 10.01 15.25 -4.09
CA ALA A 28 9.30 14.58 -5.18
C ALA A 28 8.76 13.22 -4.71
N GLY A 29 7.51 12.91 -5.05
CA GLY A 29 6.80 11.72 -4.62
C GLY A 29 6.07 11.84 -3.27
N CYS A 30 6.22 12.94 -2.53
CA CYS A 30 5.40 13.20 -1.33
C CYS A 30 3.99 13.70 -1.72
N ARG A 31 2.97 13.33 -0.93
CA ARG A 31 1.62 13.89 -1.09
C ARG A 31 1.52 15.23 -0.35
N VAL A 32 0.74 16.13 -0.92
CA VAL A 32 0.44 17.45 -0.39
C VAL A 32 -1.05 17.75 -0.51
N ARG A 33 -1.59 18.53 0.42
CA ARG A 33 -2.94 19.09 0.33
C ARG A 33 -2.84 20.49 -0.24
N VAL A 34 -3.58 20.76 -1.30
CA VAL A 34 -3.50 22.03 -2.04
C VAL A 34 -4.90 22.56 -2.39
N PRO A 35 -5.08 23.89 -2.49
CA PRO A 35 -6.33 24.47 -2.95
C PRO A 35 -6.43 24.35 -4.48
N PHE A 36 -7.55 23.84 -5.00
CA PHE A 36 -7.75 23.67 -6.44
C PHE A 36 -9.15 24.12 -6.87
N GLY A 37 -9.23 25.11 -7.77
CA GLY A 37 -10.51 25.70 -8.21
C GLY A 37 -11.18 26.57 -7.15
N LYS A 38 -12.52 26.70 -7.25
CA LYS A 38 -13.33 27.46 -6.29
C LYS A 38 -13.66 26.59 -5.07
N GLN A 39 -12.96 26.84 -3.96
CA GLN A 39 -13.22 26.29 -2.61
C GLN A 39 -13.08 24.76 -2.47
N GLN A 40 -12.29 24.09 -3.31
CA GLN A 40 -11.97 22.68 -3.10
C GLN A 40 -10.51 22.53 -2.68
N GLU A 41 -10.28 21.65 -1.71
CA GLU A 41 -8.96 21.12 -1.41
C GLU A 41 -8.81 19.78 -2.11
N ARG A 42 -7.61 19.49 -2.61
CA ARG A 42 -7.27 18.20 -3.19
C ARG A 42 -5.94 17.71 -2.67
N VAL A 43 -5.82 16.40 -2.64
CA VAL A 43 -4.52 15.76 -2.49
C VAL A 43 -3.85 15.79 -3.87
N GLY A 44 -2.60 16.24 -3.90
CA GLY A 44 -1.71 16.16 -5.04
C GLY A 44 -0.40 15.47 -4.66
N ILE A 45 0.42 15.16 -5.64
CA ILE A 45 1.75 14.58 -5.44
C ILE A 45 2.78 15.55 -6.03
N VAL A 46 3.78 15.91 -5.23
CA VAL A 46 4.88 16.76 -5.68
C VAL A 46 5.70 16.00 -6.71
N VAL A 47 5.85 16.56 -7.91
CA VAL A 47 6.67 15.98 -8.98
C VAL A 47 8.10 16.48 -8.89
N SER A 48 8.26 17.76 -8.58
CA SER A 48 9.55 18.42 -8.38
C SER A 48 9.37 19.67 -7.51
N VAL A 49 10.48 20.14 -6.95
CA VAL A 49 10.56 21.42 -6.24
C VAL A 49 11.66 22.24 -6.89
N SER A 50 11.39 23.51 -7.14
CA SER A 50 12.35 24.45 -7.74
C SER A 50 12.19 25.84 -7.12
N ASP A 51 13.02 26.79 -7.53
CA ASP A 51 12.88 28.20 -7.16
C ASP A 51 12.26 29.05 -8.29
N HIS A 52 11.70 28.41 -9.32
CA HIS A 52 11.09 29.10 -10.46
C HIS A 52 9.64 28.63 -10.71
N SER A 53 8.83 29.54 -11.25
CA SER A 53 7.51 29.23 -11.83
C SER A 53 7.38 29.99 -13.14
N GLU A 54 6.56 29.47 -14.06
CA GLU A 54 6.17 30.19 -15.26
C GLU A 54 5.18 31.34 -14.96
N LEU A 55 4.53 31.29 -13.79
CA LEU A 55 3.60 32.31 -13.32
C LEU A 55 4.24 33.24 -12.29
N PRO A 56 3.75 34.48 -12.14
CA PRO A 56 4.14 35.36 -11.05
C PRO A 56 3.90 34.70 -9.68
N LEU A 57 4.89 34.78 -8.79
CA LEU A 57 4.85 34.11 -7.48
C LEU A 57 3.69 34.60 -6.59
N ASP A 58 3.22 35.84 -6.78
CA ASP A 58 2.10 36.43 -6.06
C ASP A 58 0.72 35.92 -6.51
N GLU A 59 0.62 35.31 -7.70
CA GLU A 59 -0.59 34.61 -8.16
C GLU A 59 -0.66 33.16 -7.65
N LEU A 60 0.47 32.60 -7.22
CA LEU A 60 0.55 31.23 -6.73
C LEU A 60 -0.10 31.10 -5.35
N LYS A 61 -0.94 30.08 -5.19
CA LYS A 61 -1.46 29.69 -3.88
C LYS A 61 -0.42 28.85 -3.14
N SER A 62 -0.49 28.84 -1.82
CA SER A 62 0.37 28.00 -0.99
C SER A 62 -0.18 26.57 -0.83
N VAL A 63 0.73 25.62 -0.66
CA VAL A 63 0.41 24.29 -0.14
C VAL A 63 -0.20 24.44 1.27
N ILE A 64 -1.29 23.72 1.53
CA ILE A 64 -2.03 23.76 2.81
C ILE A 64 -1.33 22.86 3.83
N GLU A 65 -0.92 21.66 3.40
CA GLU A 65 -0.38 20.62 4.28
C GLU A 65 0.56 19.71 3.48
N ILE A 66 1.71 19.35 4.07
CA ILE A 66 2.59 18.30 3.55
C ILE A 66 2.23 17.02 4.29
N LEU A 67 1.73 16.00 3.58
CA LEU A 67 1.13 14.81 4.17
C LEU A 67 2.14 13.69 4.46
N ASP A 68 3.29 13.71 3.77
CA ASP A 68 4.33 12.70 3.89
C ASP A 68 5.71 13.34 4.06
N ASN A 69 6.50 12.81 4.99
CA ASN A 69 7.90 13.20 5.21
C ASN A 69 8.85 12.55 4.19
N GLU A 70 8.47 11.39 3.66
CA GLU A 70 9.24 10.64 2.67
C GLU A 70 8.35 10.30 1.45
N PRO A 71 8.94 10.13 0.25
CA PRO A 71 8.19 9.79 -0.95
C PRO A 71 7.39 8.49 -0.78
N ILE A 72 6.16 8.48 -1.26
CA ILE A 72 5.28 7.30 -1.13
C ILE A 72 5.63 6.18 -2.12
N PHE A 73 6.44 6.49 -3.13
CA PHE A 73 6.92 5.54 -4.14
C PHE A 73 8.41 5.28 -3.95
N SER A 74 8.83 4.03 -4.18
CA SER A 74 10.25 3.73 -4.35
C SER A 74 10.81 4.45 -5.58
N PRO A 75 12.13 4.72 -5.65
CA PRO A 75 12.74 5.38 -6.80
C PRO A 75 12.50 4.66 -8.14
N SER A 76 12.48 3.33 -8.16
CA SER A 76 12.22 2.52 -9.37
C SER A 76 10.77 2.67 -9.84
N ILE A 77 9.80 2.54 -8.94
CA ILE A 77 8.37 2.72 -9.27
C ILE A 77 8.10 4.16 -9.67
N TRP A 78 8.68 5.15 -8.99
CA TRP A 78 8.56 6.55 -9.38
C TRP A 78 9.01 6.78 -10.83
N ARG A 79 10.20 6.30 -11.19
CA ARG A 79 10.73 6.40 -12.57
C ARG A 79 9.86 5.65 -13.58
N LEU A 80 9.36 4.46 -13.22
CA LEU A 80 8.46 3.68 -14.07
C LEU A 80 7.16 4.44 -14.36
N LEU A 81 6.56 5.06 -13.34
CA LEU A 81 5.30 5.80 -13.48
C LEU A 81 5.48 7.08 -14.31
N LEU A 82 6.57 7.81 -14.12
CA LEU A 82 6.90 8.96 -14.96
C LEU A 82 7.08 8.56 -16.43
N TRP A 83 7.84 7.49 -16.68
CA TRP A 83 8.01 6.93 -18.03
C TRP A 83 6.68 6.46 -18.63
N ALA A 84 5.85 5.77 -17.85
CA ALA A 84 4.58 5.25 -18.34
C ALA A 84 3.60 6.38 -18.68
N ALA A 85 3.55 7.44 -17.87
CA ALA A 85 2.72 8.61 -18.16
C ALA A 85 3.13 9.29 -19.48
N ASP A 86 4.44 9.44 -19.71
CA ASP A 86 4.99 10.00 -20.95
C ASP A 86 4.73 9.08 -22.15
N TYR A 87 5.14 7.81 -22.06
CA TYR A 87 5.04 6.83 -23.15
C TYR A 87 3.59 6.58 -23.58
N TYR A 88 2.68 6.40 -22.61
CA TYR A 88 1.26 6.16 -22.89
C TYR A 88 0.44 7.45 -23.03
N HIS A 89 1.08 8.63 -22.96
CA HIS A 89 0.44 9.94 -23.12
C HIS A 89 -0.77 10.14 -22.18
N HIS A 90 -0.67 9.65 -20.94
CA HIS A 90 -1.73 9.76 -19.95
C HIS A 90 -1.41 10.87 -18.94
N PRO A 91 -2.39 11.69 -18.49
CA PRO A 91 -2.18 12.67 -17.43
C PRO A 91 -1.44 12.09 -16.22
N LEU A 92 -0.29 12.67 -15.89
CA LEU A 92 0.60 12.15 -14.84
C LEU A 92 -0.11 12.05 -13.49
N GLY A 93 -0.94 13.04 -13.15
CA GLY A 93 -1.69 13.01 -11.90
C GLY A 93 -2.62 11.80 -11.80
N ASP A 94 -3.29 11.41 -12.89
CA ASP A 94 -4.10 10.19 -12.88
C ASP A 94 -3.22 8.94 -12.75
N VAL A 95 -2.10 8.85 -13.49
CA VAL A 95 -1.18 7.70 -13.42
C VAL A 95 -0.67 7.49 -11.98
N LEU A 96 -0.17 8.55 -11.34
CA LEU A 96 0.35 8.48 -9.98
C LEU A 96 -0.73 8.08 -8.98
N PHE A 97 -1.92 8.65 -9.07
CA PHE A 97 -3.00 8.32 -8.14
C PHE A 97 -3.56 6.91 -8.38
N HIS A 98 -3.62 6.42 -9.62
CA HIS A 98 -4.05 5.05 -9.92
C HIS A 98 -3.10 3.99 -9.35
N ALA A 99 -1.81 4.30 -9.24
CA ALA A 99 -0.82 3.42 -8.62
C ALA A 99 -0.97 3.32 -7.08
N LEU A 100 -1.73 4.21 -6.44
CA LEU A 100 -1.89 4.23 -4.98
C LEU A 100 -3.14 3.46 -4.51
N PRO A 101 -3.11 2.87 -3.30
CA PRO A 101 -4.31 2.47 -2.56
C PRO A 101 -5.29 3.64 -2.36
N VAL A 102 -6.60 3.34 -2.39
CA VAL A 102 -7.67 4.36 -2.32
C VAL A 102 -7.56 5.27 -1.10
N LEU A 103 -7.23 4.74 0.08
CA LEU A 103 -7.07 5.54 1.29
C LEU A 103 -5.90 6.53 1.20
N LEU A 104 -4.83 6.17 0.50
CA LEU A 104 -3.72 7.09 0.27
C LEU A 104 -4.08 8.19 -0.73
N ARG A 105 -4.90 7.88 -1.75
CA ARG A 105 -5.47 8.90 -2.66
C ARG A 105 -6.30 9.94 -1.92
N GLN A 106 -6.96 9.54 -0.84
CA GLN A 106 -7.76 10.41 0.04
C GLN A 106 -6.92 11.20 1.05
N GLY A 107 -5.58 11.02 1.05
CA GLY A 107 -4.67 11.70 1.97
C GLY A 107 -4.68 11.11 3.38
N LYS A 108 -5.12 9.86 3.56
CA LYS A 108 -4.95 9.17 4.85
C LYS A 108 -3.47 8.85 5.11
N PRO A 109 -3.03 8.76 6.37
CA PRO A 109 -1.65 8.43 6.71
C PRO A 109 -1.21 7.10 6.08
N ALA A 110 0.05 7.05 5.63
CA ALA A 110 0.70 5.82 5.16
C ALA A 110 1.25 5.00 6.33
N SER A 111 0.39 4.70 7.29
CA SER A 111 0.70 3.95 8.50
C SER A 111 -0.31 2.84 8.70
N ASN A 112 0.08 1.79 9.41
CA ASN A 112 -0.84 0.71 9.77
C ASN A 112 -1.98 1.28 10.62
N ALA A 113 -3.18 1.28 10.04
CA ALA A 113 -4.39 1.68 10.75
C ALA A 113 -4.72 0.61 11.81
N PRO A 114 -5.15 1.01 13.01
CA PRO A 114 -5.57 0.05 14.01
C PRO A 114 -6.83 -0.68 13.51
N LEU A 115 -6.84 -2.00 13.68
CA LEU A 115 -8.01 -2.82 13.38
C LEU A 115 -8.91 -2.82 14.60
N TRP A 116 -10.19 -2.53 14.37
CA TRP A 116 -11.20 -2.45 15.42
C TRP A 116 -11.87 -3.81 15.61
N TYR A 117 -12.06 -4.22 16.86
CA TYR A 117 -12.74 -5.45 17.21
C TYR A 117 -13.67 -5.27 18.40
N TRP A 118 -14.77 -6.01 18.35
CA TRP A 118 -15.72 -6.18 19.43
C TRP A 118 -15.30 -7.35 20.31
N PHE A 119 -15.48 -7.22 21.62
CA PHE A 119 -15.28 -8.30 22.58
C PHE A 119 -16.34 -8.26 23.67
N ALA A 120 -16.67 -9.41 24.27
CA ALA A 120 -17.54 -9.46 25.43
C ALA A 120 -16.79 -8.95 26.68
N THR A 121 -17.43 -8.06 27.44
CA THR A 121 -16.94 -7.63 28.76
C THR A 121 -17.05 -8.77 29.76
N GLU A 122 -16.50 -8.61 30.97
CA GLU A 122 -16.70 -9.60 32.05
C GLU A 122 -18.18 -9.84 32.35
N GLU A 123 -19.00 -8.78 32.39
CA GLU A 123 -20.46 -8.89 32.54
C GLU A 123 -21.09 -9.60 31.33
N GLY A 124 -20.63 -9.27 30.11
CA GLY A 124 -21.01 -9.95 28.89
C GLY A 124 -20.73 -11.45 28.88
N GLN A 125 -19.65 -11.89 29.55
CA GLN A 125 -19.30 -13.29 29.72
C GLN A 125 -20.18 -13.97 30.78
N ALA A 126 -20.50 -13.28 31.87
CA ALA A 126 -21.20 -13.84 33.03
C ALA A 126 -22.73 -13.87 32.91
N VAL A 127 -23.34 -12.92 32.18
CA VAL A 127 -24.80 -12.76 32.14
C VAL A 127 -25.50 -14.03 31.61
N ASP A 128 -26.69 -14.38 32.11
CA ASP A 128 -27.49 -15.42 31.46
C ASP A 128 -27.93 -14.91 30.08
N ILE A 129 -27.49 -15.58 29.02
CA ILE A 129 -27.83 -15.22 27.64
C ILE A 129 -29.34 -15.27 27.39
N ASN A 130 -30.07 -16.08 28.15
CA ASN A 130 -31.52 -16.18 28.06
C ASN A 130 -32.23 -14.96 28.68
N SER A 131 -31.54 -14.11 29.45
CA SER A 131 -32.10 -12.83 29.91
C SER A 131 -32.38 -11.86 28.75
N LEU A 132 -31.72 -12.04 27.60
CA LEU A 132 -31.91 -11.25 26.38
C LEU A 132 -33.09 -11.75 25.52
N LYS A 133 -34.05 -12.48 26.12
CA LYS A 133 -35.19 -13.22 25.52
C LYS A 133 -35.97 -12.52 24.40
N ARG A 134 -35.96 -11.18 24.33
CA ARG A 134 -36.67 -10.39 23.29
C ARG A 134 -35.82 -10.02 22.06
N SER A 135 -34.58 -10.49 21.99
CA SER A 135 -33.65 -10.10 20.92
C SER A 135 -32.73 -11.25 20.52
N ALA A 136 -33.25 -12.18 19.71
CA ALA A 136 -32.49 -13.33 19.19
C ALA A 136 -31.15 -12.92 18.55
N LYS A 137 -31.11 -11.77 17.86
CA LYS A 137 -29.89 -11.22 17.26
C LYS A 137 -28.86 -10.75 18.29
N GLN A 138 -29.29 -10.21 19.44
CA GLN A 138 -28.36 -9.86 20.53
C GLN A 138 -27.82 -11.11 21.22
N GLN A 139 -28.64 -12.16 21.35
CA GLN A 139 -28.16 -13.46 21.85
C GLN A 139 -27.12 -14.07 20.91
N GLN A 140 -27.39 -14.10 19.60
CA GLN A 140 -26.43 -14.58 18.61
C GLN A 140 -25.13 -13.78 18.64
N ALA A 141 -25.22 -12.45 18.67
CA ALA A 141 -24.05 -11.58 18.75
C ALA A 141 -23.24 -11.80 20.03
N LEU A 142 -23.89 -11.88 21.20
CA LEU A 142 -23.20 -12.13 22.46
C LEU A 142 -22.59 -13.53 22.50
N ALA A 143 -23.29 -14.55 21.99
CA ALA A 143 -22.77 -15.91 21.90
C ALA A 143 -21.49 -15.97 21.05
N ALA A 144 -21.46 -15.26 19.92
CA ALA A 144 -20.28 -15.17 19.08
C ALA A 144 -19.12 -14.45 19.80
N LEU A 145 -19.40 -13.32 20.47
CA LEU A 145 -18.39 -12.57 21.23
C LEU A 145 -17.80 -13.34 22.42
N ARG A 146 -18.51 -14.33 22.95
CA ARG A 146 -17.99 -15.21 24.01
C ARG A 146 -16.98 -16.23 23.49
N GLN A 147 -17.04 -16.58 22.21
CA GLN A 147 -16.09 -17.51 21.58
C GLN A 147 -14.78 -16.82 21.19
N GLY A 148 -14.80 -15.50 21.04
CA GLY A 148 -13.61 -14.71 20.73
C GLY A 148 -13.98 -13.29 20.29
N LYS A 149 -12.95 -12.47 20.08
CA LYS A 149 -13.14 -11.14 19.52
C LYS A 149 -13.64 -11.24 18.07
N ILE A 150 -14.49 -10.29 17.69
CA ILE A 150 -15.05 -10.19 16.34
C ILE A 150 -14.56 -8.90 15.71
N TRP A 151 -13.84 -9.01 14.60
CA TRP A 151 -13.35 -7.83 13.90
C TRP A 151 -14.49 -7.07 13.27
N ARG A 152 -14.43 -5.73 13.30
CA ARG A 152 -15.52 -4.88 12.80
C ARG A 152 -15.81 -5.10 11.32
N TYR A 153 -14.79 -5.43 10.51
CA TYR A 153 -14.97 -5.74 9.08
C TYR A 153 -15.71 -7.06 8.84
N GLN A 154 -15.63 -8.02 9.78
CA GLN A 154 -16.30 -9.31 9.68
C GLN A 154 -17.80 -9.22 9.98
N VAL A 155 -18.25 -8.16 10.66
CA VAL A 155 -19.66 -8.01 11.07
C VAL A 155 -20.62 -8.06 9.88
N ALA A 156 -20.17 -7.61 8.69
CA ALA A 156 -20.97 -7.67 7.47
C ALA A 156 -21.23 -9.10 6.96
N GLU A 157 -20.42 -10.08 7.38
CA GLU A 157 -20.52 -11.49 6.99
C GLU A 157 -21.27 -12.33 8.03
N LEU A 158 -21.67 -11.72 9.16
CA LEU A 158 -22.34 -12.38 10.26
C LEU A 158 -23.84 -12.13 10.24
N ASP A 159 -24.57 -13.00 10.93
CA ASP A 159 -26.03 -12.91 11.05
C ASP A 159 -26.52 -11.73 11.92
N PHE A 160 -25.67 -10.78 12.30
CA PHE A 160 -26.02 -9.60 13.09
C PHE A 160 -25.22 -8.37 12.64
N THR A 161 -25.73 -7.19 12.98
CA THR A 161 -25.18 -5.91 12.51
C THR A 161 -24.38 -5.17 13.58
N ASP A 162 -23.60 -4.17 13.18
CA ASP A 162 -22.89 -3.27 14.11
C ASP A 162 -23.87 -2.59 15.09
N ALA A 163 -25.09 -2.25 14.63
CA ALA A 163 -26.14 -1.68 15.50
C ALA A 163 -26.57 -2.62 16.65
N THR A 164 -26.55 -3.94 16.41
CA THR A 164 -26.80 -4.95 17.46
C THR A 164 -25.69 -4.90 18.51
N LEU A 165 -24.43 -4.82 18.07
CA LEU A 165 -23.26 -4.72 18.94
C LEU A 165 -23.24 -3.39 19.72
N GLN A 166 -23.59 -2.27 19.11
CA GLN A 166 -23.77 -0.98 19.82
C GLN A 166 -24.86 -1.07 20.89
N THR A 167 -25.89 -1.89 20.69
CA THR A 167 -26.95 -2.09 21.68
C THR A 167 -26.48 -2.95 22.85
N LEU A 168 -25.70 -4.00 22.58
CA LEU A 168 -25.03 -4.78 23.63
C LEU A 168 -24.02 -3.92 24.41
N ARG A 169 -23.29 -3.04 23.73
CA ARG A 169 -22.38 -2.08 24.36
C ARG A 169 -23.08 -1.13 25.32
N ARG A 170 -24.22 -0.57 24.92
CA ARG A 170 -25.05 0.27 25.81
C ARG A 170 -25.55 -0.47 27.05
N LYS A 171 -25.64 -1.79 27.00
CA LYS A 171 -25.99 -2.66 28.13
C LYS A 171 -24.77 -3.12 28.94
N GLY A 172 -23.56 -2.65 28.62
CA GLY A 172 -22.33 -3.08 29.29
C GLY A 172 -21.85 -4.49 28.92
N LEU A 173 -22.49 -5.16 27.96
CA LEU A 173 -22.24 -6.58 27.65
C LEU A 173 -21.12 -6.82 26.62
N CYS A 174 -20.73 -5.79 25.89
CA CYS A 174 -19.59 -5.86 24.99
C CYS A 174 -18.93 -4.50 24.88
N GLU A 175 -17.71 -4.46 24.38
CA GLU A 175 -16.98 -3.22 24.15
C GLU A 175 -16.20 -3.30 22.84
N LEU A 176 -15.78 -2.13 22.37
CA LEU A 176 -15.03 -1.95 21.14
C LEU A 176 -13.61 -1.50 21.51
N ALA A 177 -12.62 -2.28 21.10
CA ALA A 177 -11.21 -1.94 21.21
C ALA A 177 -10.56 -1.95 19.84
N SER A 178 -9.31 -1.52 19.79
CA SER A 178 -8.51 -1.55 18.58
C SER A 178 -7.11 -2.02 18.88
N GLU A 179 -6.55 -2.82 17.97
CA GLU A 179 -5.15 -3.22 18.03
C GLU A 179 -4.49 -2.96 16.68
N THR A 180 -3.24 -2.51 16.72
CA THR A 180 -2.42 -2.44 15.51
C THR A 180 -1.78 -3.81 15.31
N PRO A 181 -1.96 -4.46 14.15
CA PRO A 181 -1.30 -5.73 13.86
C PRO A 181 0.21 -5.60 14.08
N ALA A 182 0.79 -6.53 14.84
CA ALA A 182 2.23 -6.60 15.01
C ALA A 182 2.89 -6.93 13.68
N PHE A 183 3.97 -6.23 13.36
CA PHE A 183 4.83 -6.61 12.25
C PHE A 183 5.73 -7.76 12.71
N THR A 184 5.68 -8.88 11.99
CA THR A 184 6.57 -10.01 12.21
C THR A 184 7.51 -10.12 11.02
N ASP A 185 8.82 -10.10 11.26
CA ASP A 185 9.78 -10.34 10.18
C ASP A 185 9.83 -11.84 9.86
N TRP A 186 9.25 -12.21 8.71
CA TRP A 186 9.19 -13.60 8.26
C TRP A 186 10.58 -14.18 7.96
N ARG A 187 11.59 -13.33 7.72
CA ARG A 187 12.95 -13.77 7.35
C ARG A 187 13.65 -14.54 8.46
N GLU A 188 13.35 -14.22 9.72
CA GLU A 188 13.96 -14.87 10.88
C GLU A 188 13.50 -16.32 11.06
N HIS A 189 12.32 -16.65 10.53
CA HIS A 189 11.68 -17.95 10.70
C HIS A 189 11.25 -18.57 9.37
N TYR A 190 11.86 -18.15 8.27
CA TYR A 190 11.53 -18.69 6.95
C TYR A 190 11.95 -20.16 6.86
N ALA A 191 10.96 -21.03 6.61
CA ALA A 191 11.17 -22.43 6.32
C ALA A 191 10.11 -22.90 5.32
N VAL A 192 10.50 -23.83 4.45
CA VAL A 192 9.56 -24.46 3.53
C VAL A 192 8.74 -25.48 4.31
N ALA A 193 7.41 -25.32 4.28
CA ALA A 193 6.50 -26.29 4.86
C ALA A 193 6.37 -27.52 3.95
N GLY A 194 6.56 -28.72 4.52
CA GLY A 194 6.41 -29.98 3.78
C GLY A 194 7.68 -30.42 3.04
N GLU A 195 7.51 -31.35 2.09
CA GLU A 195 8.62 -31.87 1.28
C GLU A 195 8.95 -30.91 0.13
N ARG A 196 10.25 -30.76 -0.16
CA ARG A 196 10.71 -30.04 -1.35
C ARG A 196 10.19 -30.71 -2.62
N LEU A 197 9.82 -29.87 -3.58
CA LEU A 197 9.38 -30.34 -4.89
C LEU A 197 10.49 -31.14 -5.59
N ARG A 198 10.14 -32.31 -6.12
CA ARG A 198 11.04 -33.12 -6.94
C ARG A 198 10.98 -32.61 -8.37
N LEU A 199 12.00 -31.85 -8.77
CA LEU A 199 12.11 -31.33 -10.12
C LEU A 199 12.64 -32.40 -11.08
N ASN A 200 12.12 -32.40 -12.31
CA ASN A 200 12.74 -33.13 -13.41
C ASN A 200 13.96 -32.38 -13.95
N THR A 201 14.68 -32.97 -14.90
CA THR A 201 15.92 -32.41 -15.46
C THR A 201 15.72 -31.03 -16.09
N GLU A 202 14.65 -30.83 -16.86
CA GLU A 202 14.38 -29.56 -17.54
C GLU A 202 14.04 -28.45 -16.55
N GLN A 203 13.20 -28.76 -15.56
CA GLN A 203 12.83 -27.85 -14.48
C GLN A 203 14.04 -27.45 -13.65
N ALA A 204 14.88 -28.42 -13.25
CA ALA A 204 16.10 -28.16 -12.49
C ALA A 204 17.09 -27.28 -13.30
N THR A 205 17.19 -27.51 -14.61
CA THR A 205 18.00 -26.69 -15.51
C THR A 205 17.48 -25.25 -15.57
N ALA A 206 16.15 -25.06 -15.70
CA ALA A 206 15.54 -23.73 -15.71
C ALA A 206 15.77 -22.98 -14.39
N VAL A 207 15.56 -23.64 -13.25
CA VAL A 207 15.82 -23.06 -11.92
C VAL A 207 17.29 -22.69 -11.77
N GLY A 208 18.21 -23.56 -12.18
CA GLY A 208 19.66 -23.31 -12.13
C GLY A 208 20.09 -22.12 -13.00
N ALA A 209 19.55 -22.00 -14.21
CA ALA A 209 19.84 -20.89 -15.12
C ALA A 209 19.32 -19.54 -14.59
N ILE A 210 18.13 -19.53 -13.97
CA ILE A 210 17.59 -18.31 -13.33
C ILE A 210 18.44 -17.94 -12.11
N HIS A 211 18.81 -18.91 -11.28
CA HIS A 211 19.63 -18.68 -10.08
C HIS A 211 21.02 -18.14 -10.41
N SER A 212 21.67 -18.63 -11.47
CA SER A 212 23.01 -18.18 -11.87
C SER A 212 23.04 -16.76 -12.45
N ALA A 213 21.90 -16.25 -12.93
CA ALA A 213 21.76 -14.89 -13.46
C ALA A 213 21.30 -13.86 -12.41
N SER A 214 21.46 -14.15 -11.12
CA SER A 214 20.92 -13.34 -10.01
C SER A 214 21.60 -11.97 -9.80
N ASP A 215 22.78 -11.74 -10.40
CA ASP A 215 23.55 -10.50 -10.22
C ASP A 215 23.09 -9.32 -11.11
N GLY A 216 22.06 -9.49 -11.95
CA GLY A 216 21.57 -8.44 -12.83
C GLY A 216 20.14 -8.65 -13.32
N PHE A 217 19.63 -7.67 -14.08
CA PHE A 217 18.32 -7.80 -14.72
C PHE A 217 18.38 -8.87 -15.82
N SER A 218 17.46 -9.84 -15.76
CA SER A 218 17.31 -10.88 -16.76
C SER A 218 15.82 -11.12 -17.05
N ALA A 219 15.44 -11.18 -18.32
CA ALA A 219 14.10 -11.53 -18.75
C ALA A 219 14.06 -12.96 -19.29
N TRP A 220 13.19 -13.80 -18.73
CA TRP A 220 13.09 -15.23 -19.07
C TRP A 220 11.70 -15.58 -19.58
N LEU A 221 11.65 -16.26 -20.73
CA LEU A 221 10.43 -16.91 -21.22
C LEU A 221 10.43 -18.38 -20.78
N LEU A 222 9.62 -18.72 -19.77
CA LEU A 222 9.40 -20.12 -19.38
C LEU A 222 8.26 -20.72 -20.22
N ALA A 223 8.60 -21.27 -21.38
CA ALA A 223 7.65 -21.88 -22.29
C ALA A 223 7.34 -23.34 -21.91
N GLY A 224 6.06 -23.70 -21.88
CA GLY A 224 5.62 -25.07 -21.64
C GLY A 224 4.10 -25.20 -21.67
N VAL A 225 3.58 -26.36 -22.05
CA VAL A 225 2.14 -26.64 -22.04
C VAL A 225 1.60 -26.74 -20.61
N THR A 226 0.28 -26.74 -20.42
CA THR A 226 -0.33 -27.03 -19.12
C THR A 226 0.09 -28.42 -18.65
N GLY A 227 0.47 -28.54 -17.37
CA GLY A 227 0.96 -29.80 -16.81
C GLY A 227 2.46 -30.07 -17.01
N SER A 228 3.21 -29.23 -17.73
CA SER A 228 4.68 -29.35 -17.85
C SER A 228 5.45 -28.98 -16.57
N GLY A 229 4.73 -28.53 -15.56
CA GLY A 229 5.26 -28.14 -14.25
C GLY A 229 6.00 -26.79 -14.21
N LYS A 230 5.46 -25.76 -14.89
CA LYS A 230 5.97 -24.37 -14.79
C LYS A 230 5.81 -23.80 -13.38
N THR A 231 4.74 -24.19 -12.70
CA THR A 231 4.46 -23.73 -11.33
C THR A 231 5.54 -24.20 -10.36
N GLU A 232 6.04 -25.42 -10.51
CA GLU A 232 7.11 -25.99 -9.72
C GLU A 232 8.41 -25.20 -9.91
N VAL A 233 8.71 -24.79 -11.15
CA VAL A 233 9.83 -23.87 -11.43
C VAL A 233 9.63 -22.52 -10.73
N TYR A 234 8.42 -21.93 -10.79
CA TYR A 234 8.13 -20.66 -10.09
C TYR A 234 8.33 -20.78 -8.57
N LEU A 235 7.81 -21.84 -7.96
CA LEU A 235 7.93 -22.07 -6.51
C LEU A 235 9.37 -22.31 -6.09
N SER A 236 10.15 -23.08 -6.86
CA SER A 236 11.58 -23.30 -6.57
C SER A 236 12.43 -22.04 -6.78
N VAL A 237 12.13 -21.20 -7.77
CA VAL A 237 12.78 -19.89 -7.93
C VAL A 237 12.43 -18.97 -6.74
N LEU A 238 11.16 -18.90 -6.36
CA LEU A 238 10.71 -18.13 -5.19
C LEU A 238 11.37 -18.62 -3.90
N GLU A 239 11.50 -19.92 -3.71
CA GLU A 239 12.17 -20.51 -2.54
C GLU A 239 13.60 -19.97 -2.41
N ASN A 240 14.37 -19.92 -3.50
CA ASN A 240 15.73 -19.40 -3.51
C ASN A 240 15.78 -17.90 -3.17
N VAL A 241 14.85 -17.10 -3.73
CA VAL A 241 14.76 -15.65 -3.47
C VAL A 241 14.39 -15.38 -2.00
N LEU A 242 13.40 -16.11 -1.47
CA LEU A 242 12.96 -15.98 -0.09
C LEU A 242 14.04 -16.42 0.91
N ALA A 243 14.81 -17.47 0.57
CA ALA A 243 15.95 -17.93 1.38
C ALA A 243 17.07 -16.87 1.50
N GLN A 244 17.13 -15.91 0.57
CA GLN A 244 18.05 -14.75 0.65
C GLN A 244 17.45 -13.56 1.42
N GLY A 245 16.26 -13.71 2.01
CA GLY A 245 15.53 -12.64 2.69
C GLY A 245 14.94 -11.59 1.72
N GLN A 246 14.89 -11.88 0.43
CA GLN A 246 14.29 -10.99 -0.57
C GLN A 246 12.81 -11.31 -0.75
N THR A 247 12.04 -10.39 -1.33
CA THR A 247 10.61 -10.60 -1.61
C THR A 247 10.42 -10.99 -3.08
N GLY A 248 9.44 -11.87 -3.36
CA GLY A 248 9.21 -12.42 -4.72
C GLY A 248 8.72 -11.40 -5.76
N ALA A 249 8.27 -10.22 -5.32
CA ALA A 249 7.90 -9.07 -6.14
C ALA A 249 8.51 -7.78 -5.57
N GLY A 250 9.76 -7.86 -5.12
CA GLY A 250 10.49 -6.74 -4.53
C GLY A 250 11.26 -5.94 -5.57
N ASP A 251 11.18 -4.62 -5.48
CA ASP A 251 12.28 -3.76 -5.92
C ASP A 251 13.55 -4.22 -5.17
N GLY A 252 14.65 -4.40 -5.89
CA GLY A 252 15.96 -4.78 -5.36
C GLY A 252 16.61 -3.77 -4.40
N ALA A 253 15.82 -3.03 -3.63
CA ALA A 253 16.23 -2.10 -2.59
C ALA A 253 16.67 -2.80 -1.29
N GLY A 254 17.24 -4.01 -1.41
CA GLY A 254 18.11 -4.54 -0.38
C GLY A 254 19.45 -3.80 -0.46
N ASN A 255 19.58 -2.70 0.29
CA ASN A 255 20.85 -2.10 0.71
C ASN A 255 22.00 -2.10 -0.32
N ARG A 256 21.75 -1.60 -1.54
CA ARG A 256 22.82 -1.30 -2.50
C ARG A 256 23.14 0.19 -2.40
N PRO A 257 24.41 0.60 -2.16
CA PRO A 257 24.76 2.00 -2.22
C PRO A 257 24.53 2.51 -3.65
N ASP A 258 23.79 3.60 -3.76
CA ASP A 258 23.47 4.27 -5.02
C ASP A 258 24.76 4.59 -5.79
N ALA A 259 25.06 3.81 -6.82
CA ALA A 259 25.96 4.25 -7.87
C ALA A 259 25.16 5.23 -8.75
N ALA A 260 25.28 6.52 -8.42
CA ALA A 260 24.84 7.62 -9.24
C ALA A 260 25.33 7.41 -10.69
N ASN A 261 24.40 7.13 -11.59
CA ASN A 261 24.64 7.20 -13.01
C ASN A 261 23.58 8.13 -13.61
N ASP A 262 23.77 9.41 -13.33
CA ASP A 262 23.18 10.50 -14.11
C ASP A 262 23.69 10.37 -15.53
N ARG A 263 22.86 9.80 -16.41
CA ARG A 263 22.95 10.09 -17.83
C ARG A 263 21.66 10.77 -18.25
N PRO A 264 21.71 12.03 -18.72
CA PRO A 264 20.55 12.66 -19.31
C PRO A 264 20.17 11.87 -20.55
N PHE A 265 18.88 11.53 -20.69
CA PHE A 265 18.32 11.12 -21.96
C PHE A 265 18.52 12.29 -22.94
N SER A 266 19.52 12.18 -23.81
CA SER A 266 19.74 13.11 -24.90
C SER A 266 18.51 13.06 -25.80
N ARG A 267 17.75 14.17 -25.80
CA ARG A 267 16.77 14.46 -26.85
C ARG A 267 17.53 14.57 -28.16
N THR A 268 17.27 13.67 -29.09
CA THR A 268 17.55 13.90 -30.50
C THR A 268 16.26 13.60 -31.25
N PHE A 269 15.74 14.65 -31.91
CA PHE A 269 14.75 14.52 -32.97
C PHE A 269 15.38 13.83 -34.19
#